data_AF-A0A851K0V1-F1
#
_entry.id   AF-A0A851K0V1-F1
#
_cell.length_a   1.000
_cell.length_b   1.000
_cell.length_c   1.000
_cell.angle_alpha   90.00
_cell.angle_beta   90.00
_cell.angle_gamma   90.00
#
_symmetry.space_group_name_H-M   'P 1'
#
loop_
_entity.id
_entity.type
_entity.pdbx_description
1 polymer ?
#
loop_
_entity_poly.entity_id
_entity_poly.type
_entity_poly.pdbx_seq_one_letter_code
_entity_poly.pdbx_strand_id
1 'polypeptide(L)'
;RLFSSAEAVFSHCKTEHQFDVSDVIQKHRLDFYGYIKLINFVRLKKPTGAYLSSLSSPLPWEGEEYLKPELEGDLLLQFDIEDLCEPVKVLPSNGLSDTTVLVEQLKHAEWRARAAEAALARAQDDLQKMKQFAQDFVMNTDVRSSSSSSAIADLQEDEDGVYFSSYGHYGIHEEMLKDKVRTESYRDFIYQNPHIFKDKVVLDVGCGTGILSMFAAKAGAKKVIGVDQSEIIYQAMDIIRLNKLEKIITLVKGRIEEVDLPLEKVDIIISEWMGYFLLFESMLDSVIYAKDKYLAEGGSVYPDLCTISLVAVGDMNKRMDKLLFWEDVYGFDMSCMKKAVIPEAVVEVLDSNTLISTASVIKHIDCNTASTPDLEFSSDFTLSITMSTQCTAIAGYFDVFFEKNCQNKVMFSTGPQCTKTHWKQTIFLLEKPIPVEAGEALRGKITVRKNRKDPRSLFITLSVKDTQQTYSLQ
;
A
#
# COMPACT_ATOMS: atom_id res chain seq x y z
N ARG A 1 -46.52 -9.36 -8.35
CA ARG A 1 -46.81 -8.02 -7.78
C ARG A 1 -45.48 -7.35 -7.52
N LEU A 2 -45.34 -6.06 -7.80
CA LEU A 2 -44.15 -5.28 -7.45
C LEU A 2 -44.40 -4.61 -6.09
N PHE A 3 -43.46 -4.75 -5.18
CA PHE A 3 -43.49 -4.13 -3.85
C PHE A 3 -42.35 -3.12 -3.76
N SER A 4 -42.58 -2.00 -3.09
CA SER A 4 -41.60 -0.92 -2.95
C SER A 4 -40.66 -1.08 -1.75
N SER A 5 -40.89 -2.09 -0.89
CA SER A 5 -40.03 -2.39 0.26
C SER A 5 -40.14 -3.86 0.66
N ALA A 6 -39.17 -4.37 1.41
CA ALA A 6 -39.15 -5.76 1.90
C ALA A 6 -40.26 -6.02 2.92
N GLU A 7 -40.55 -5.05 3.80
CA GLU A 7 -41.61 -5.11 4.80
C GLU A 7 -43.00 -5.25 4.17
N ALA A 8 -43.22 -4.58 3.03
CA ALA A 8 -44.45 -4.74 2.27
C ALA A 8 -44.59 -6.16 1.70
N VAL A 9 -43.49 -6.80 1.30
CA VAL A 9 -43.47 -8.21 0.88
C VAL A 9 -43.77 -9.13 2.06
N PHE A 10 -43.17 -8.91 3.23
CA PHE A 10 -43.41 -9.73 4.42
C PHE A 10 -44.85 -9.64 4.90
N SER A 11 -45.42 -8.43 4.94
CA SER A 11 -46.83 -8.22 5.27
C SER A 11 -47.77 -8.93 4.28
N HIS A 12 -47.44 -8.89 2.99
CA HIS A 12 -48.17 -9.62 1.96
C HIS A 12 -48.09 -11.14 2.13
N CYS A 13 -46.90 -11.68 2.40
CA CYS A 13 -46.70 -13.10 2.69
C CYS A 13 -47.55 -13.57 3.88
N LYS A 14 -47.60 -12.75 4.95
CA LYS A 14 -48.39 -13.06 6.15
C LYS A 14 -49.89 -13.05 5.89
N THR A 15 -50.39 -12.04 5.17
CA THR A 15 -51.83 -11.83 4.96
C THR A 15 -52.42 -12.73 3.87
N GLU A 16 -51.71 -12.92 2.76
CA GLU A 16 -52.26 -13.56 1.56
C GLU A 16 -51.75 -15.01 1.39
N HIS A 17 -50.59 -15.32 1.96
CA HIS A 17 -49.97 -16.65 1.86
C HIS A 17 -49.90 -17.39 3.19
N GLN A 18 -50.40 -16.79 4.28
CA GLN A 18 -50.33 -17.32 5.66
C GLN A 18 -48.91 -17.77 6.04
N PHE A 19 -47.91 -17.05 5.52
CA PHE A 19 -46.51 -17.39 5.67
C PHE A 19 -45.77 -16.23 6.34
N ASP A 20 -45.29 -16.46 7.55
CA ASP A 20 -44.49 -15.49 8.29
C ASP A 20 -43.00 -15.84 8.17
N VAL A 21 -42.23 -14.94 7.55
CA VAL A 21 -40.79 -15.13 7.32
C VAL A 21 -40.02 -15.08 8.64
N SER A 22 -40.44 -14.23 9.58
CA SER A 22 -39.81 -14.11 10.89
C SER A 22 -39.93 -15.40 11.69
N ASP A 23 -41.10 -16.06 11.62
CA ASP A 23 -41.31 -17.34 12.30
C ASP A 23 -40.36 -18.43 11.79
N VAL A 24 -40.09 -18.48 10.48
CA VAL A 24 -39.15 -19.46 9.90
C VAL A 24 -37.70 -19.17 10.31
N ILE A 25 -37.31 -17.90 10.30
CA ILE A 25 -35.97 -17.46 10.75
C ILE A 25 -35.74 -17.87 12.21
N GLN A 26 -36.72 -17.59 13.09
CA GLN A 26 -36.62 -17.92 14.51
C GLN A 26 -36.68 -19.42 14.76
N LYS A 27 -37.62 -20.14 14.13
CA LYS A 27 -37.80 -21.60 14.28
C LYS A 27 -36.54 -22.36 13.90
N HIS A 28 -35.84 -21.92 12.86
CA HIS A 28 -34.64 -22.60 12.35
C HIS A 28 -33.32 -21.92 12.74
N ARG A 29 -33.37 -20.83 13.52
CA ARG A 29 -32.19 -20.04 13.93
C ARG A 29 -31.29 -19.68 12.76
N LEU A 30 -31.90 -19.17 11.69
CA LEU A 30 -31.17 -18.80 10.48
C LEU A 30 -30.31 -17.56 10.76
N ASP A 31 -29.03 -17.66 10.41
CA ASP A 31 -28.15 -16.51 10.31
C ASP A 31 -28.38 -15.77 8.97
N PHE A 32 -27.65 -14.68 8.75
CA PHE A 32 -27.74 -13.89 7.52
C PHE A 32 -27.61 -14.75 6.25
N TYR A 33 -26.67 -15.70 6.23
CA TYR A 33 -26.47 -16.59 5.10
C TYR A 33 -27.60 -17.61 4.94
N GLY A 34 -28.12 -18.16 6.04
CA GLY A 34 -29.28 -19.04 6.05
C GLY A 34 -30.54 -18.36 5.51
N TYR A 35 -30.73 -17.07 5.79
CA TYR A 35 -31.80 -16.26 5.23
C TYR A 35 -31.66 -16.03 3.73
N ILE A 36 -30.46 -15.64 3.26
CA ILE A 36 -30.19 -15.50 1.82
C ILE A 36 -30.52 -16.80 1.08
N LYS A 37 -30.07 -17.94 1.62
CA LYS A 37 -30.34 -19.26 1.02
C LYS A 37 -31.83 -19.58 0.99
N LEU A 38 -32.58 -19.25 2.05
CA LEU A 38 -34.04 -19.39 2.08
C LEU A 38 -34.71 -18.55 0.99
N ILE A 39 -34.36 -17.26 0.86
CA ILE A 39 -34.96 -16.37 -0.14
C ILE A 39 -34.69 -16.90 -1.56
N ASN A 40 -33.44 -17.25 -1.88
CA ASN A 40 -33.07 -17.79 -3.19
C ASN A 40 -33.76 -19.14 -3.46
N PHE A 41 -33.89 -20.01 -2.46
CA PHE A 41 -34.67 -21.24 -2.57
C PHE A 41 -36.13 -20.98 -2.91
N VAL A 42 -36.78 -20.03 -2.23
CA VAL A 42 -38.18 -19.66 -2.50
C VAL A 42 -38.33 -19.08 -3.91
N ARG A 43 -37.40 -18.24 -4.37
CA ARG A 43 -37.39 -17.70 -5.73
C ARG A 43 -37.25 -18.78 -6.80
N LEU A 44 -36.32 -19.72 -6.59
CA LEU A 44 -35.97 -20.76 -7.55
C LEU A 44 -37.01 -21.88 -7.60
N LYS A 45 -37.43 -22.40 -6.44
CA LYS A 45 -38.29 -23.58 -6.33
C LYS A 45 -39.78 -23.26 -6.22
N LYS A 46 -40.12 -22.01 -5.89
CA LYS A 46 -41.50 -21.51 -5.75
C LYS A 46 -42.40 -22.45 -4.92
N PRO A 47 -41.97 -22.86 -3.71
CA PRO A 47 -42.75 -23.74 -2.84
C PRO A 47 -44.01 -23.03 -2.31
N THR A 48 -44.97 -23.81 -1.81
CA THR A 48 -46.14 -23.25 -1.12
C THR A 48 -45.77 -22.82 0.32
N GLY A 49 -46.46 -21.80 0.84
CA GLY A 49 -46.25 -21.34 2.23
C GLY A 49 -46.44 -22.45 3.26
N ALA A 50 -47.46 -23.29 3.07
CA ALA A 50 -47.72 -24.46 3.93
C ALA A 50 -46.55 -25.47 3.93
N TYR A 51 -45.90 -25.68 2.79
CA TYR A 51 -44.70 -26.53 2.72
C TYR A 51 -43.56 -25.92 3.53
N LEU A 52 -43.25 -24.63 3.32
CA LEU A 52 -42.18 -23.94 4.05
C LEU A 52 -42.37 -23.97 5.58
N SER A 53 -43.60 -23.75 6.06
CA SER A 53 -43.91 -23.79 7.48
C SER A 53 -43.80 -25.19 8.10
N SER A 54 -44.00 -26.24 7.29
CA SER A 54 -43.96 -27.64 7.73
C SER A 54 -42.55 -28.24 7.82
N LEU A 55 -41.54 -27.55 7.31
CA LEU A 55 -40.17 -28.09 7.25
C LEU A 55 -39.53 -28.27 8.64
N SER A 56 -38.72 -29.31 8.73
CA SER A 56 -37.84 -29.65 9.84
C SER A 56 -36.43 -29.91 9.31
N SER A 57 -35.40 -29.79 10.15
CA SER A 57 -34.02 -30.09 9.75
C SER A 57 -33.87 -31.54 9.25
N PRO A 58 -33.07 -31.83 8.21
CA PRO A 58 -32.23 -30.90 7.44
C PRO A 58 -33.02 -30.02 6.46
N LEU A 59 -32.57 -28.78 6.27
CA LEU A 59 -33.26 -27.81 5.42
C LEU A 59 -32.94 -28.05 3.94
N PRO A 60 -33.92 -27.91 3.03
CA PRO A 60 -33.71 -28.20 1.61
C PRO A 60 -32.83 -27.18 0.88
N TRP A 61 -32.37 -26.12 1.56
CA TRP A 61 -31.53 -25.04 1.02
C TRP A 61 -30.16 -24.93 1.70
N GLU A 62 -29.61 -26.03 2.23
CA GLU A 62 -28.27 -26.01 2.87
C GLU A 62 -27.12 -25.86 1.86
N GLY A 63 -27.34 -26.24 0.59
CA GLY A 63 -26.34 -26.19 -0.47
C GLY A 63 -25.81 -24.79 -0.81
N GLU A 64 -24.59 -24.72 -1.34
CA GLU A 64 -23.93 -23.46 -1.74
C GLU A 64 -24.57 -22.83 -2.98
N GLU A 65 -25.30 -23.60 -3.78
CA GLU A 65 -26.00 -23.10 -4.96
C GLU A 65 -27.01 -21.99 -4.63
N TYR A 66 -27.52 -21.95 -3.40
CA TYR A 66 -28.48 -20.95 -2.92
C TYR A 66 -27.83 -19.66 -2.40
N LEU A 67 -26.48 -19.55 -2.43
CA LEU A 67 -25.78 -18.28 -2.17
C LEU A 67 -25.76 -17.36 -3.39
N LYS A 68 -26.08 -17.88 -4.58
CA LYS A 68 -26.18 -17.07 -5.80
C LYS A 68 -27.57 -16.43 -5.89
N PRO A 69 -27.69 -15.10 -6.05
CA PRO A 69 -28.97 -14.42 -6.22
C PRO A 69 -29.73 -14.98 -7.44
N GLU A 70 -30.97 -15.43 -7.23
CA GLU A 70 -31.84 -15.88 -8.31
C GLU A 70 -32.47 -14.69 -9.06
N LEU A 71 -32.65 -13.57 -8.37
CA LEU A 71 -33.19 -12.33 -8.93
C LEU A 71 -32.17 -11.19 -8.69
N GLU A 72 -31.66 -10.61 -9.77
CA GLU A 72 -30.76 -9.45 -9.70
C GLU A 72 -31.51 -8.25 -9.10
N GLY A 73 -30.94 -7.66 -8.05
CA GLY A 73 -31.55 -6.54 -7.33
C GLY A 73 -32.72 -6.91 -6.41
N ASP A 74 -32.82 -8.17 -5.95
CA ASP A 74 -33.87 -8.56 -5.00
C ASP A 74 -33.76 -7.78 -3.69
N LEU A 75 -34.78 -6.94 -3.42
CA LEU A 75 -34.89 -6.13 -2.22
C LEU A 75 -34.85 -6.98 -0.94
N LEU A 76 -35.28 -8.24 -1.00
CA LEU A 76 -35.23 -9.15 0.16
C LEU A 76 -33.80 -9.57 0.51
N LEU A 77 -32.88 -9.59 -0.46
CA LEU A 77 -31.46 -9.93 -0.22
C LEU A 77 -30.65 -8.75 0.32
N GLN A 78 -31.21 -7.53 0.23
CA GLN A 78 -30.61 -6.30 0.75
C GLN A 78 -31.17 -5.90 2.12
N PHE A 79 -32.13 -6.67 2.63
CA PHE A 79 -32.80 -6.41 3.90
C PHE A 79 -31.96 -6.93 5.07
N ASP A 80 -31.80 -6.12 6.12
CA ASP A 80 -31.10 -6.52 7.34
C ASP A 80 -32.00 -7.42 8.19
N ILE A 81 -31.62 -8.70 8.31
CA ILE A 81 -32.40 -9.70 9.04
C ILE A 81 -32.57 -9.36 10.53
N GLU A 82 -31.67 -8.56 11.10
CA GLU A 82 -31.71 -8.15 12.50
C GLU A 82 -32.95 -7.26 12.79
N ASP A 83 -33.43 -6.50 11.80
CA ASP A 83 -34.62 -5.65 11.91
C ASP A 83 -35.94 -6.45 12.02
N LEU A 84 -35.98 -7.70 11.52
CA LEU A 84 -37.16 -8.58 11.60
C LEU A 84 -37.34 -9.24 12.97
N CYS A 85 -36.30 -9.23 13.80
CA CYS A 85 -36.28 -9.89 15.10
C CYS A 85 -36.63 -8.95 16.27
N GLU A 86 -36.92 -7.67 16.01
CA GLU A 86 -37.50 -6.78 17.03
C GLU A 86 -38.96 -7.18 17.34
N PRO A 87 -39.35 -7.40 18.62
CA PRO A 87 -40.74 -7.64 18.95
C PRO A 87 -41.58 -6.37 18.69
N VAL A 88 -42.57 -6.52 17.81
CA VAL A 88 -43.55 -5.50 17.41
C VAL A 88 -44.15 -4.81 18.64
N LYS A 89 -44.07 -3.47 18.65
CA LYS A 89 -44.81 -2.58 19.56
C LYS A 89 -46.31 -2.90 19.53
N VAL A 90 -46.82 -3.54 20.58
CA VAL A 90 -48.25 -3.59 20.87
C VAL A 90 -48.56 -2.55 21.95
N LEU A 91 -49.35 -1.53 21.60
CA LEU A 91 -49.94 -0.60 22.57
C LEU A 91 -50.97 -1.34 23.44
N PRO A 92 -51.06 -1.06 24.75
CA PRO A 92 -51.52 -2.04 25.72
C PRO A 92 -53.04 -2.05 25.88
N SER A 93 -53.57 -3.26 26.12
CA SER A 93 -54.79 -3.43 26.92
C SER A 93 -54.44 -4.16 28.21
N ASN A 94 -54.70 -3.46 29.32
CA ASN A 94 -54.82 -3.94 30.69
C ASN A 94 -53.56 -4.47 31.40
N GLY A 95 -52.87 -3.53 32.06
CA GLY A 95 -52.76 -3.49 33.53
C GLY A 95 -52.06 -4.66 34.22
N LEU A 96 -50.82 -4.38 34.66
CA LEU A 96 -49.97 -5.05 35.68
C LEU A 96 -48.58 -5.54 35.20
N SER A 97 -48.23 -5.44 33.91
CA SER A 97 -46.88 -5.80 33.40
C SER A 97 -45.95 -4.61 33.07
N ASP A 98 -46.45 -3.37 33.14
CA ASP A 98 -45.78 -2.18 32.57
C ASP A 98 -44.45 -1.83 33.23
N THR A 99 -44.30 -2.05 34.54
CA THR A 99 -43.08 -1.67 35.27
C THR A 99 -41.88 -2.53 34.87
N THR A 100 -42.09 -3.82 34.62
CA THR A 100 -41.02 -4.75 34.26
C THR A 100 -40.53 -4.47 32.83
N VAL A 101 -41.45 -4.18 31.92
CA VAL A 101 -41.14 -3.80 30.53
C VAL A 101 -40.40 -2.46 30.46
N LEU A 102 -40.79 -1.47 31.27
CA LEU A 102 -40.09 -0.18 31.35
C LEU A 102 -38.64 -0.34 31.84
N VAL A 103 -38.42 -1.19 32.84
CA VAL A 103 -37.07 -1.44 33.39
C VAL A 103 -36.18 -2.13 32.37
N GLU A 104 -36.73 -3.05 31.57
CA GLU A 104 -35.98 -3.76 30.54
C GLU A 104 -35.65 -2.86 29.35
N GLN A 105 -36.57 -1.96 28.96
CA GLN A 105 -36.31 -0.90 27.99
C GLN A 105 -35.24 0.09 28.45
N LEU A 106 -35.24 0.45 29.73
CA LEU A 106 -34.21 1.30 30.34
C LEU A 106 -32.83 0.65 30.31
N LYS A 107 -32.74 -0.64 30.67
CA LYS A 107 -31.48 -1.40 30.60
C LYS A 107 -30.95 -1.50 29.18
N HIS A 108 -31.82 -1.68 28.20
CA HIS A 108 -31.42 -1.76 26.80
C HIS A 108 -30.99 -0.40 26.24
N ALA A 109 -31.69 0.68 26.61
CA ALA A 109 -31.28 2.04 26.28
C ALA A 109 -29.92 2.39 26.91
N GLU A 110 -29.69 1.99 28.16
CA GLU A 110 -28.43 2.17 28.87
C GLU A 110 -27.30 1.38 28.21
N TRP A 111 -27.55 0.14 27.78
CA TRP A 111 -26.55 -0.66 27.07
C TRP A 111 -26.17 -0.03 25.71
N ARG A 112 -27.16 0.44 24.93
CA ARG A 112 -26.90 1.16 23.67
C ARG A 112 -26.14 2.46 23.90
N ALA A 113 -26.49 3.20 24.95
CA ALA A 113 -25.76 4.42 25.32
C ALA A 113 -24.30 4.10 25.65
N ARG A 114 -24.03 3.06 26.45
CA ARG A 114 -22.66 2.62 26.76
C ARG A 114 -21.89 2.12 25.52
N ALA A 115 -22.55 1.41 24.62
CA ALA A 115 -21.94 0.95 23.37
C ALA A 115 -21.58 2.13 22.44
N ALA A 116 -22.49 3.12 22.34
CA ALA A 116 -22.26 4.35 21.58
C ALA A 116 -21.16 5.22 22.21
N GLU A 117 -21.13 5.34 23.54
CA GLU A 117 -20.05 6.02 24.27
C GLU A 117 -18.70 5.33 24.04
N ALA A 118 -18.64 4.00 24.05
CA ALA A 118 -17.42 3.26 23.76
C ALA A 118 -16.97 3.42 22.29
N ALA A 119 -17.91 3.48 21.35
CA ALA A 119 -17.62 3.75 19.95
C ALA A 119 -17.13 5.19 19.73
N LEU A 120 -17.74 6.15 20.41
CA LEU A 120 -17.32 7.55 20.39
C LEU A 120 -15.93 7.73 21.01
N ALA A 121 -15.63 7.05 22.11
CA ALA A 121 -14.31 7.08 22.73
C ALA A 121 -13.22 6.52 21.79
N ARG A 122 -13.50 5.43 21.06
CA ARG A 122 -12.60 4.91 20.03
C ARG A 122 -12.42 5.91 18.88
N ALA A 123 -13.51 6.48 18.37
CA ALA A 123 -13.44 7.47 17.31
C ALA A 123 -12.70 8.75 17.74
N GLN A 124 -12.83 9.16 19.00
CA GLN A 124 -12.09 10.29 19.56
C GLN A 124 -10.59 9.98 19.69
N ASP A 125 -10.24 8.77 20.13
CA ASP A 125 -8.85 8.31 20.19
C ASP A 125 -8.23 8.25 18.78
N ASP A 126 -8.95 7.73 17.80
CA ASP A 126 -8.52 7.70 16.40
C ASP A 126 -8.37 9.12 15.82
N LEU A 127 -9.30 10.03 16.13
CA LEU A 127 -9.23 11.42 15.68
C LEU A 127 -8.11 12.19 16.38
N GLN A 128 -7.79 11.86 17.64
CA GLN A 128 -6.66 12.41 18.36
C GLN A 128 -5.33 11.88 17.84
N LYS A 129 -5.23 10.59 17.49
CA LYS A 129 -4.06 10.02 16.78
C LYS A 129 -3.90 10.65 15.39
N MET A 130 -4.97 10.85 14.65
CA MET A 130 -4.94 11.52 13.34
C MET A 130 -4.54 12.99 13.47
N LYS A 131 -5.00 13.68 14.52
CA LYS A 131 -4.60 15.05 14.82
C LYS A 131 -3.13 15.13 15.25
N GLN A 132 -2.67 14.18 16.07
CA GLN A 132 -1.26 14.09 16.48
C GLN A 132 -0.38 13.82 15.25
N PHE A 133 -0.76 12.87 14.40
CA PHE A 133 -0.14 12.61 13.10
C PHE A 133 -0.06 13.87 12.23
N ALA A 134 -1.16 14.63 12.11
CA ALA A 134 -1.17 15.88 11.35
C ALA A 134 -0.37 17.00 12.00
N GLN A 135 -0.29 17.07 13.34
CA GLN A 135 0.50 18.06 14.06
C GLN A 135 2.00 17.75 13.99
N ASP A 136 2.38 16.48 14.09
CA ASP A 136 3.77 16.03 14.01
C ASP A 136 4.32 16.15 12.59
N PHE A 137 3.48 15.93 11.57
CA PHE A 137 3.80 16.23 10.18
C PHE A 137 4.05 17.72 9.92
N VAL A 138 3.41 18.61 10.67
CA VAL A 138 3.48 20.07 10.47
C VAL A 138 4.53 20.76 11.36
N MET A 139 4.92 20.19 12.51
CA MET A 139 5.69 20.91 13.55
C MET A 139 7.19 20.55 13.65
N ASN A 140 7.66 19.44 13.08
CA ASN A 140 9.06 18.99 13.30
C ASN A 140 10.11 19.63 12.36
N THR A 141 9.99 20.92 12.09
CA THR A 141 10.98 21.69 11.30
C THR A 141 12.18 22.23 12.06
N ASP A 142 12.40 21.99 13.36
CA ASP A 142 13.58 22.63 14.00
C ASP A 142 14.32 21.96 15.19
N VAL A 143 15.66 22.03 15.02
CA VAL A 143 16.81 21.88 15.95
C VAL A 143 17.08 20.55 16.69
N ARG A 144 18.15 19.83 16.30
CA ARG A 144 19.44 19.71 17.02
C ARG A 144 20.46 18.82 16.29
N SER A 145 21.74 19.04 16.61
CA SER A 145 22.92 18.45 15.97
C SER A 145 23.53 17.33 16.81
N SER A 146 23.84 16.18 16.19
CA SER A 146 25.05 15.40 16.52
C SER A 146 25.33 14.34 15.45
N SER A 147 26.61 13.99 15.34
CA SER A 147 27.24 13.14 14.35
C SER A 147 27.45 11.70 14.83
N SER A 148 27.15 10.69 14.00
CA SER A 148 28.06 9.57 13.63
C SER A 148 27.34 8.53 12.76
N SER A 149 28.05 7.46 12.40
CA SER A 149 27.93 6.68 11.17
C SER A 149 27.12 5.38 11.30
N SER A 150 25.80 5.48 11.21
CA SER A 150 24.88 4.54 10.53
C SER A 150 23.47 5.08 10.72
N ALA A 151 23.15 6.13 9.97
CA ALA A 151 22.11 7.08 10.34
C ALA A 151 20.71 6.46 10.57
N ILE A 152 20.39 5.32 9.94
CA ILE A 152 19.12 4.61 10.13
C ILE A 152 19.08 3.80 11.43
N ALA A 153 20.18 3.14 11.81
CA ALA A 153 20.24 2.33 13.03
C ALA A 153 20.23 3.19 14.31
N ASP A 154 20.57 4.47 14.19
CA ASP A 154 20.63 5.44 15.30
C ASP A 154 19.31 6.24 15.48
N LEU A 155 18.25 5.97 14.70
CA LEU A 155 16.97 6.69 14.80
C LEU A 155 16.21 6.34 16.08
N GLN A 156 15.68 7.36 16.77
CA GLN A 156 14.83 7.18 17.96
C GLN A 156 13.47 6.59 17.57
N GLU A 157 12.90 5.75 18.45
CA GLU A 157 11.64 5.01 18.21
C GLU A 157 10.45 5.91 17.78
N ASP A 158 10.41 7.17 18.21
CA ASP A 158 9.30 8.10 17.94
C ASP A 158 9.28 8.64 16.50
N GLU A 159 10.44 8.96 15.91
CA GLU A 159 10.55 9.40 14.50
C GLU A 159 10.42 8.22 13.52
N ASP A 160 10.84 7.03 13.98
CA ASP A 160 10.80 5.78 13.21
C ASP A 160 9.41 5.13 13.20
N GLY A 161 8.62 5.38 14.25
CA GLY A 161 7.28 4.85 14.42
C GLY A 161 6.30 5.29 13.33
N VAL A 162 6.39 6.54 12.85
CA VAL A 162 5.52 7.06 11.78
C VAL A 162 5.73 6.28 10.48
N TYR A 163 6.98 6.07 10.09
CA TYR A 163 7.35 5.30 8.90
C TYR A 163 6.78 3.87 8.97
N PHE A 164 7.08 3.12 10.03
CA PHE A 164 6.62 1.72 10.13
C PHE A 164 5.11 1.59 10.36
N SER A 165 4.47 2.59 10.99
CA SER A 165 3.02 2.64 11.14
C SER A 165 2.31 2.80 9.79
N SER A 166 2.90 3.53 8.84
CA SER A 166 2.34 3.69 7.50
C SER A 166 2.27 2.33 6.78
N TYR A 167 3.32 1.52 6.86
CA TYR A 167 3.37 0.16 6.33
C TYR A 167 2.48 -0.83 7.12
N GLY A 168 1.94 -0.44 8.28
CA GLY A 168 0.96 -1.26 9.00
C GLY A 168 -0.42 -1.25 8.32
N HIS A 169 -0.67 -0.28 7.44
CA HIS A 169 -1.95 -0.10 6.77
C HIS A 169 -2.00 -0.90 5.45
N TYR A 170 -3.09 -1.64 5.23
CA TYR A 170 -3.26 -2.50 4.05
C TYR A 170 -3.20 -1.74 2.72
N GLY A 171 -3.58 -0.46 2.70
CA GLY A 171 -3.65 0.35 1.48
C GLY A 171 -2.31 0.48 0.73
N ILE A 172 -1.19 0.62 1.44
CA ILE A 172 0.14 0.68 0.81
C ILE A 172 0.48 -0.67 0.19
N HIS A 173 0.20 -1.77 0.91
CA HIS A 173 0.41 -3.12 0.39
C HIS A 173 -0.47 -3.44 -0.81
N GLU A 174 -1.71 -2.94 -0.84
CA GLU A 174 -2.59 -3.09 -1.99
C GLU A 174 -2.06 -2.38 -3.23
N GLU A 175 -1.55 -1.14 -3.11
CA GLU A 175 -0.91 -0.42 -4.20
C GLU A 175 0.33 -1.18 -4.71
N MET A 176 1.19 -1.61 -3.78
CA MET A 176 2.39 -2.39 -4.06
C MET A 176 2.08 -3.72 -4.78
N LEU A 177 1.04 -4.44 -4.37
CA LEU A 177 0.64 -5.73 -4.97
C LEU A 177 -0.09 -5.55 -6.31
N LYS A 178 -0.80 -4.44 -6.51
CA LYS A 178 -1.44 -4.09 -7.79
C LYS A 178 -0.45 -3.62 -8.84
N ASP A 179 0.74 -3.16 -8.42
CA ASP A 179 1.86 -2.91 -9.33
C ASP A 179 2.39 -4.24 -9.89
N LYS A 180 1.84 -4.62 -11.04
CA LYS A 180 2.23 -5.83 -11.78
C LYS A 180 3.66 -5.77 -12.26
N VAL A 181 4.12 -4.61 -12.76
CA VAL A 181 5.50 -4.48 -13.26
C VAL A 181 6.49 -4.83 -12.15
N ARG A 182 6.28 -4.28 -10.95
CA ARG A 182 7.07 -4.62 -9.76
C ARG A 182 6.95 -6.11 -9.43
N THR A 183 5.74 -6.57 -9.13
CA THR A 183 5.54 -7.87 -8.48
C THR A 183 5.80 -9.04 -9.44
N GLU A 184 5.43 -8.89 -10.71
CA GLU A 184 5.68 -9.91 -11.74
C GLU A 184 7.16 -9.97 -12.12
N SER A 185 7.92 -8.87 -12.07
CA SER A 185 9.36 -8.93 -12.34
C SER A 185 10.11 -9.77 -11.30
N TYR A 186 9.81 -9.61 -10.01
CA TYR A 186 10.37 -10.49 -8.97
C TYR A 186 9.90 -11.94 -9.15
N ARG A 187 8.60 -12.15 -9.38
CA ARG A 187 8.04 -13.49 -9.64
C ARG A 187 8.76 -14.18 -10.80
N ASP A 188 8.90 -13.48 -11.91
CA ASP A 188 9.45 -14.01 -13.15
C ASP A 188 10.94 -14.27 -13.01
N PHE A 189 11.69 -13.37 -12.36
CA PHE A 189 13.09 -13.64 -11.98
C PHE A 189 13.20 -14.94 -11.18
N ILE A 190 12.39 -15.09 -10.12
CA ILE A 190 12.44 -16.25 -9.22
C ILE A 190 12.03 -17.55 -9.95
N TYR A 191 10.94 -17.52 -10.72
CA TYR A 191 10.37 -18.70 -11.37
C TYR A 191 11.09 -19.11 -12.65
N GLN A 192 11.72 -18.17 -13.36
CA GLN A 192 12.50 -18.47 -14.56
C GLN A 192 13.96 -18.84 -14.21
N ASN A 193 14.37 -18.70 -12.95
CA ASN A 193 15.69 -19.08 -12.45
C ASN A 193 15.63 -19.97 -11.19
N PRO A 194 14.86 -21.07 -11.20
CA PRO A 194 14.68 -21.90 -9.99
C PRO A 194 15.98 -22.57 -9.53
N HIS A 195 16.98 -22.71 -10.41
CA HIS A 195 18.31 -23.23 -10.06
C HIS A 195 19.06 -22.33 -9.07
N ILE A 196 18.72 -21.04 -8.99
CA ILE A 196 19.28 -20.12 -8.00
C ILE A 196 18.70 -20.44 -6.63
N PHE A 197 17.39 -20.69 -6.54
CA PHE A 197 16.65 -20.81 -5.27
C PHE A 197 16.57 -22.23 -4.71
N LYS A 198 16.64 -23.24 -5.57
CA LYS A 198 16.44 -24.64 -5.17
C LYS A 198 17.42 -25.06 -4.08
N ASP A 199 16.89 -25.62 -3.02
CA ASP A 199 17.63 -26.10 -1.84
C ASP A 199 18.43 -25.01 -1.09
N LYS A 200 18.16 -23.72 -1.37
CA LYS A 200 18.83 -22.57 -0.74
C LYS A 200 18.08 -22.00 0.46
N VAL A 201 18.82 -21.30 1.32
CA VAL A 201 18.28 -20.46 2.39
C VAL A 201 18.16 -19.03 1.89
N VAL A 202 16.95 -18.46 1.97
CA VAL A 202 16.63 -17.11 1.47
C VAL A 202 16.27 -16.19 2.64
N LEU A 203 16.79 -14.97 2.65
CA LEU A 203 16.36 -13.88 3.51
C LEU A 203 15.59 -12.85 2.69
N ASP A 204 14.37 -12.53 3.10
CA ASP A 204 13.48 -11.52 2.53
C ASP A 204 13.45 -10.31 3.49
N VAL A 205 14.17 -9.24 3.14
CA VAL A 205 14.35 -8.04 3.99
C VAL A 205 13.25 -7.03 3.66
N GLY A 206 12.41 -6.71 4.66
CA GLY A 206 11.18 -5.94 4.48
C GLY A 206 10.12 -6.75 3.75
N CYS A 207 9.78 -7.93 4.30
CA CYS A 207 8.95 -8.90 3.59
C CYS A 207 7.49 -8.45 3.41
N GLY A 208 7.03 -7.45 4.16
CA GLY A 208 5.67 -6.94 4.14
C GLY A 208 4.63 -8.05 4.29
N THR A 209 3.81 -8.24 3.25
CA THR A 209 2.79 -9.32 3.20
C THR A 209 3.36 -10.73 2.96
N GLY A 210 4.68 -10.86 2.75
CA GLY A 210 5.37 -12.13 2.51
C GLY A 210 5.28 -12.63 1.06
N ILE A 211 4.88 -11.80 0.10
CA ILE A 211 4.68 -12.22 -1.30
C ILE A 211 5.98 -12.75 -1.96
N LEU A 212 7.11 -12.07 -1.74
CA LEU A 212 8.40 -12.48 -2.28
C LEU A 212 8.89 -13.76 -1.62
N SER A 213 8.72 -13.86 -0.29
CA SER A 213 8.95 -15.09 0.46
C SER A 213 8.17 -16.29 -0.11
N MET A 214 6.89 -16.10 -0.48
CA MET A 214 6.08 -17.15 -1.10
C MET A 214 6.57 -17.53 -2.50
N PHE A 215 7.04 -16.58 -3.30
CA PHE A 215 7.67 -16.89 -4.58
C PHE A 215 8.93 -17.72 -4.40
N ALA A 216 9.83 -17.33 -3.48
CA ALA A 216 11.05 -18.09 -3.19
C ALA A 216 10.76 -19.51 -2.71
N ALA A 217 9.81 -19.69 -1.78
CA ALA A 217 9.40 -21.02 -1.31
C ALA A 217 8.86 -21.89 -2.45
N LYS A 218 8.01 -21.33 -3.32
CA LYS A 218 7.46 -22.05 -4.47
C LYS A 218 8.50 -22.39 -5.54
N ALA A 219 9.58 -21.62 -5.64
CA ALA A 219 10.73 -21.94 -6.51
C ALA A 219 11.66 -23.03 -5.94
N GLY A 220 11.35 -23.57 -4.75
CA GLY A 220 12.09 -24.69 -4.16
C GLY A 220 13.14 -24.29 -3.13
N ALA A 221 13.06 -23.08 -2.57
CA ALA A 221 13.90 -22.71 -1.43
C ALA A 221 13.72 -23.71 -0.27
N LYS A 222 14.84 -24.12 0.33
CA LYS A 222 14.86 -25.02 1.49
C LYS A 222 14.23 -24.35 2.72
N LYS A 223 14.51 -23.06 2.89
CA LYS A 223 13.99 -22.23 3.97
C LYS A 223 13.97 -20.78 3.52
N VAL A 224 12.95 -20.05 3.94
CA VAL A 224 12.85 -18.60 3.74
C VAL A 224 12.65 -17.94 5.10
N ILE A 225 13.38 -16.87 5.35
CA ILE A 225 13.19 -16.01 6.52
C ILE A 225 12.73 -14.65 6.01
N GLY A 226 11.51 -14.24 6.34
CA GLY A 226 11.03 -12.89 6.08
C GLY A 226 11.16 -12.03 7.33
N VAL A 227 11.74 -10.85 7.20
CA VAL A 227 11.90 -9.90 8.31
C VAL A 227 11.15 -8.62 7.97
N ASP A 228 10.30 -8.15 8.88
CA ASP A 228 9.62 -6.87 8.75
C ASP A 228 9.34 -6.28 10.13
N GLN A 229 9.53 -4.97 10.29
CA GLN A 229 9.27 -4.29 11.56
C GLN A 229 7.78 -3.98 11.76
N SER A 230 7.05 -3.79 10.67
CA SER A 230 5.67 -3.31 10.67
C SER A 230 4.69 -4.39 11.16
N GLU A 231 3.55 -3.93 11.67
CA GLU A 231 2.47 -4.80 12.17
C GLU A 231 1.85 -5.70 11.08
N ILE A 232 2.04 -5.36 9.79
CA ILE A 232 1.58 -6.19 8.65
C ILE A 232 2.09 -7.62 8.71
N ILE A 233 3.22 -7.85 9.41
CA ILE A 233 3.82 -9.17 9.53
C ILE A 233 2.88 -10.19 10.19
N TYR A 234 1.96 -9.75 11.06
CA TYR A 234 0.98 -10.65 11.67
C TYR A 234 -0.02 -11.16 10.63
N GLN A 235 -0.49 -10.30 9.72
CA GLN A 235 -1.32 -10.71 8.58
C GLN A 235 -0.50 -11.57 7.61
N ALA A 236 0.79 -11.25 7.40
CA ALA A 236 1.67 -12.08 6.59
C ALA A 236 1.78 -13.51 7.16
N MET A 237 1.87 -13.69 8.49
CA MET A 237 1.85 -15.02 9.10
C MET A 237 0.59 -15.81 8.76
N ASP A 238 -0.58 -15.15 8.78
CA ASP A 238 -1.84 -15.80 8.40
C ASP A 238 -1.91 -16.11 6.90
N ILE A 239 -1.43 -15.21 6.05
CA ILE A 239 -1.31 -15.44 4.60
C ILE A 239 -0.43 -16.67 4.33
N ILE A 240 0.72 -16.79 4.99
CA ILE A 240 1.63 -17.94 4.85
C ILE A 240 0.94 -19.25 5.25
N ARG A 241 0.19 -19.25 6.37
CA ARG A 241 -0.56 -20.43 6.85
C ARG A 241 -1.69 -20.82 5.89
N LEU A 242 -2.45 -19.85 5.38
CA LEU A 242 -3.52 -20.09 4.41
C LEU A 242 -2.98 -20.75 3.13
N ASN A 243 -1.75 -20.42 2.75
CA ASN A 243 -1.06 -21.00 1.60
C ASN A 243 -0.24 -22.26 1.93
N LYS A 244 -0.27 -22.75 3.18
CA LYS A 244 0.42 -23.97 3.65
C LYS A 244 1.94 -23.93 3.49
N LEU A 245 2.54 -22.76 3.67
CA LEU A 245 3.98 -22.53 3.50
C LEU A 245 4.72 -22.31 4.83
N GLU A 246 4.05 -22.43 5.98
CA GLU A 246 4.58 -22.16 7.32
C GLU A 246 5.72 -23.11 7.74
N LYS A 247 5.87 -24.24 7.06
CA LYS A 247 6.99 -25.17 7.27
C LYS A 247 8.28 -24.74 6.58
N ILE A 248 8.18 -23.88 5.56
CA ILE A 248 9.30 -23.41 4.74
C ILE A 248 9.64 -21.96 5.11
N ILE A 249 8.61 -21.14 5.33
CA ILE A 249 8.73 -19.70 5.58
C ILE A 249 8.60 -19.42 7.07
N THR A 250 9.61 -18.75 7.65
CA THR A 250 9.58 -18.22 9.02
C THR A 250 9.57 -16.70 8.95
N LEU A 251 8.62 -16.05 9.62
CA LEU A 251 8.55 -14.60 9.68
C LEU A 251 9.04 -14.09 11.04
N VAL A 252 9.85 -13.03 11.04
CA VAL A 252 10.44 -12.41 12.23
C VAL A 252 10.07 -10.95 12.27
N LYS A 253 9.37 -10.53 13.33
CA LYS A 253 9.03 -9.12 13.53
C LYS A 253 10.24 -8.39 14.10
N GLY A 254 10.66 -7.32 13.44
CA GLY A 254 11.76 -6.49 13.90
C GLY A 254 12.50 -5.77 12.77
N ARG A 255 13.37 -4.81 13.14
CA ARG A 255 14.38 -4.24 12.23
C ARG A 255 15.47 -5.28 11.97
N ILE A 256 15.95 -5.40 10.73
CA ILE A 256 16.97 -6.40 10.38
C ILE A 256 18.28 -6.20 11.15
N GLU A 257 18.53 -4.95 11.56
CA GLU A 257 19.65 -4.49 12.38
C GLU A 257 19.60 -5.01 13.82
N GLU A 258 18.42 -5.33 14.32
CA GLU A 258 18.16 -5.62 15.74
C GLU A 258 17.72 -7.05 16.02
N VAL A 259 17.18 -7.73 15.00
CA VAL A 259 16.76 -9.12 15.15
C VAL A 259 17.96 -10.06 15.06
N ASP A 260 17.99 -11.03 15.97
CA ASP A 260 18.86 -12.19 15.86
C ASP A 260 18.17 -13.27 15.03
N LEU A 261 18.66 -13.48 13.81
CA LEU A 261 18.12 -14.53 12.96
C LEU A 261 18.52 -15.90 13.49
N PRO A 262 17.64 -16.91 13.38
CA PRO A 262 17.89 -18.27 13.87
C PRO A 262 18.87 -19.06 12.98
N LEU A 263 19.80 -18.38 12.30
CA LEU A 263 20.79 -18.92 11.37
C LEU A 263 21.99 -17.96 11.30
N GLU A 264 23.20 -18.49 11.13
CA GLU A 264 24.41 -17.65 10.96
C GLU A 264 24.49 -17.00 9.59
N LYS A 265 24.14 -17.74 8.51
CA LYS A 265 24.29 -17.30 7.12
C LYS A 265 23.14 -17.74 6.22
N VAL A 266 22.92 -16.98 5.15
CA VAL A 266 21.94 -17.24 4.08
C VAL A 266 22.63 -17.25 2.70
N ASP A 267 22.08 -18.01 1.76
CA ASP A 267 22.61 -18.08 0.39
C ASP A 267 22.17 -16.88 -0.46
N ILE A 268 20.95 -16.39 -0.23
CA ILE A 268 20.30 -15.37 -1.05
C ILE A 268 19.64 -14.35 -0.14
N ILE A 269 19.81 -13.07 -0.49
CA ILE A 269 18.98 -11.98 0.03
C ILE A 269 18.10 -11.50 -1.13
N ILE A 270 16.79 -11.46 -0.91
CA ILE A 270 15.84 -10.78 -1.77
C ILE A 270 15.24 -9.61 -0.98
N SER A 271 15.03 -8.48 -1.64
CA SER A 271 14.37 -7.35 -1.01
C SER A 271 13.79 -6.44 -2.08
N GLU A 272 12.61 -5.91 -1.80
CA GLU A 272 12.06 -4.76 -2.51
C GLU A 272 12.32 -3.55 -1.62
N TRP A 273 13.46 -2.90 -1.87
CA TRP A 273 14.00 -1.81 -1.05
C TRP A 273 13.90 -0.44 -1.73
N MET A 274 13.44 -0.40 -2.98
CA MET A 274 13.57 0.77 -3.82
C MET A 274 12.56 1.82 -3.38
N GLY A 275 13.04 3.01 -3.01
CA GLY A 275 12.17 4.17 -2.76
C GLY A 275 11.97 5.04 -3.99
N TYR A 276 11.27 6.17 -3.82
CA TYR A 276 11.26 7.23 -4.82
C TYR A 276 12.68 7.72 -5.15
N PHE A 277 12.92 8.05 -6.42
CA PHE A 277 14.27 8.34 -6.92
C PHE A 277 15.32 7.26 -6.52
N LEU A 278 14.88 6.00 -6.41
CA LEU A 278 15.60 4.80 -5.97
C LEU A 278 16.01 4.77 -4.48
N LEU A 279 16.51 5.89 -3.94
CA LEU A 279 17.20 5.92 -2.64
C LEU A 279 16.40 6.58 -1.50
N PHE A 280 15.21 7.11 -1.77
CA PHE A 280 14.32 7.62 -0.72
C PHE A 280 13.93 6.49 0.25
N GLU A 281 13.60 6.84 1.50
CA GLU A 281 13.34 5.91 2.62
C GLU A 281 14.56 5.09 3.10
N SER A 282 15.69 5.15 2.40
CA SER A 282 16.99 4.59 2.83
C SER A 282 16.99 3.09 3.15
N MET A 283 16.06 2.31 2.60
CA MET A 283 15.96 0.87 2.91
C MET A 283 17.14 0.04 2.35
N LEU A 284 17.88 0.56 1.36
CA LEU A 284 19.11 -0.08 0.87
C LEU A 284 20.19 -0.21 1.97
N ASP A 285 20.20 0.67 2.97
CA ASP A 285 21.11 0.58 4.12
C ASP A 285 20.87 -0.71 4.90
N SER A 286 19.60 -1.04 5.14
CA SER A 286 19.18 -2.28 5.80
C SER A 286 19.54 -3.52 4.98
N VAL A 287 19.44 -3.45 3.66
CA VAL A 287 19.87 -4.53 2.76
C VAL A 287 21.38 -4.70 2.79
N ILE A 288 22.15 -3.61 2.81
CA ILE A 288 23.61 -3.64 2.94
C ILE A 288 24.01 -4.25 4.29
N TYR A 289 23.35 -3.85 5.39
CA TYR A 289 23.56 -4.45 6.71
C TYR A 289 23.30 -5.97 6.68
N ALA A 290 22.16 -6.38 6.11
CA ALA A 290 21.79 -7.79 6.00
C ALA A 290 22.81 -8.57 5.17
N LYS A 291 23.30 -7.98 4.07
CA LYS A 291 24.35 -8.54 3.22
C LYS A 291 25.64 -8.76 4.01
N ASP A 292 26.14 -7.74 4.68
CA ASP A 292 27.42 -7.80 5.39
C ASP A 292 27.36 -8.77 6.58
N LYS A 293 26.23 -8.82 7.30
CA LYS A 293 26.04 -9.69 8.46
C LYS A 293 25.70 -11.12 8.07
N TYR A 294 24.68 -11.32 7.24
CA TYR A 294 24.03 -12.62 7.05
C TYR A 294 24.35 -13.31 5.72
N LEU A 295 24.88 -12.63 4.69
CA LEU A 295 25.16 -13.31 3.43
C LEU A 295 26.38 -14.23 3.55
N ALA A 296 26.25 -15.47 3.05
CA ALA A 296 27.33 -16.43 2.94
C ALA A 296 28.33 -16.02 1.84
N GLU A 297 29.56 -16.52 1.93
CA GLU A 297 30.51 -16.40 0.83
C GLU A 297 29.95 -17.07 -0.44
N GLY A 298 30.00 -16.38 -1.58
CA GLY A 298 29.39 -16.81 -2.83
C GLY A 298 27.86 -16.62 -2.90
N GLY A 299 27.23 -16.08 -1.85
CA GLY A 299 25.82 -15.69 -1.86
C GLY A 299 25.54 -14.51 -2.81
N SER A 300 24.27 -14.20 -3.02
CA SER A 300 23.85 -13.10 -3.91
C SER A 300 22.68 -12.29 -3.34
N VAL A 301 22.68 -10.99 -3.63
CA VAL A 301 21.59 -10.06 -3.32
C VAL A 301 20.80 -9.79 -4.60
N TYR A 302 19.47 -9.82 -4.52
CA TYR A 302 18.56 -9.48 -5.62
C TYR A 302 17.53 -8.41 -5.22
N PRO A 303 17.25 -7.43 -6.10
CA PRO A 303 17.89 -7.21 -7.41
C PRO A 303 19.40 -6.95 -7.27
N ASP A 304 20.17 -7.32 -8.29
CA ASP A 304 21.63 -7.27 -8.22
C ASP A 304 22.20 -5.96 -8.76
N LEU A 305 21.54 -5.34 -9.74
CA LEU A 305 21.95 -4.06 -10.30
C LEU A 305 20.77 -3.11 -10.41
N CYS A 306 20.99 -1.85 -10.04
CA CYS A 306 20.05 -0.75 -10.27
C CYS A 306 20.77 0.43 -10.94
N THR A 307 20.04 1.23 -11.71
CA THR A 307 20.55 2.47 -12.29
C THR A 307 19.62 3.63 -12.02
N ILE A 308 20.17 4.83 -11.82
CA ILE A 308 19.41 6.08 -11.77
C ILE A 308 19.69 6.86 -13.05
N SER A 309 18.63 7.30 -13.72
CA SER A 309 18.67 8.03 -14.98
C SER A 309 17.98 9.38 -14.86
N LEU A 310 18.50 10.38 -15.58
CA LEU A 310 17.89 11.70 -15.72
C LEU A 310 17.40 11.94 -17.15
N VAL A 311 16.32 12.70 -17.28
CA VAL A 311 15.78 13.23 -18.55
C VAL A 311 15.37 14.70 -18.39
N ALA A 312 15.43 15.48 -19.48
CA ALA A 312 14.90 16.83 -19.52
C ALA A 312 13.42 16.82 -19.92
N VAL A 313 12.64 17.70 -19.31
CA VAL A 313 11.20 17.83 -19.50
C VAL A 313 10.86 19.23 -19.99
N GLY A 314 10.03 19.33 -21.03
CA GLY A 314 9.52 20.57 -21.58
C GLY A 314 8.00 20.67 -21.47
N ASP A 315 7.48 20.79 -20.25
CA ASP A 315 6.05 20.92 -19.98
C ASP A 315 5.74 22.30 -19.39
N MET A 316 5.35 23.24 -20.26
CA MET A 316 4.98 24.59 -19.86
C MET A 316 3.59 24.64 -19.21
N ASN A 317 2.66 23.79 -19.66
CA ASN A 317 1.29 23.79 -19.14
C ASN A 317 1.28 23.35 -17.68
N LYS A 318 1.92 22.21 -17.38
CA LYS A 318 2.01 21.69 -16.02
C LYS A 318 2.79 22.60 -15.07
N ARG A 319 3.83 23.27 -15.60
CA ARG A 319 4.53 24.32 -14.86
C ARG A 319 3.59 25.49 -14.54
N MET A 320 2.83 25.96 -15.52
CA MET A 320 1.89 27.06 -15.35
C MET A 320 0.81 26.69 -14.33
N ASP A 321 0.22 25.49 -14.42
CA ASP A 321 -0.77 25.02 -13.45
C ASP A 321 -0.22 25.00 -12.01
N LYS A 322 1.03 24.55 -11.81
CA LYS A 322 1.66 24.52 -10.47
C LYS A 322 2.05 25.89 -9.93
N LEU A 323 2.53 26.79 -10.79
CA LEU A 323 3.09 28.08 -10.34
C LEU A 323 2.08 29.23 -10.40
N LEU A 324 1.26 29.31 -11.46
CA LEU A 324 0.28 30.38 -11.65
C LEU A 324 -0.90 30.27 -10.69
N PHE A 325 -1.23 29.06 -10.22
CA PHE A 325 -2.23 28.87 -9.18
C PHE A 325 -1.99 29.82 -7.99
N TRP A 326 -0.72 30.00 -7.60
CA TRP A 326 -0.34 30.87 -6.49
C TRP A 326 -0.42 32.38 -6.80
N GLU A 327 -0.50 32.79 -8.06
CA GLU A 327 -0.65 34.22 -8.42
C GLU A 327 -2.07 34.73 -8.17
N ASP A 328 -3.07 33.85 -8.27
CA ASP A 328 -4.47 34.19 -8.06
C ASP A 328 -5.22 32.98 -7.46
N VAL A 329 -5.18 32.89 -6.13
CA VAL A 329 -5.94 31.90 -5.37
C VAL A 329 -7.27 32.54 -4.96
N TYR A 330 -8.29 32.42 -5.81
CA TYR A 330 -9.63 32.98 -5.59
C TYR A 330 -9.66 34.50 -5.34
N GLY A 331 -8.83 35.26 -6.06
CA GLY A 331 -8.69 36.72 -5.95
C GLY A 331 -7.57 37.16 -5.01
N PHE A 332 -6.82 36.23 -4.41
CA PHE A 332 -5.71 36.52 -3.50
C PHE A 332 -4.35 36.15 -4.11
N ASP A 333 -3.42 37.10 -4.12
CA ASP A 333 -2.03 36.85 -4.52
C ASP A 333 -1.28 36.12 -3.40
N MET A 334 -0.92 34.86 -3.67
CA MET A 334 -0.14 33.99 -2.79
C MET A 334 1.23 33.64 -3.42
N SER A 335 1.75 34.47 -4.32
CA SER A 335 2.98 34.18 -5.09
C SER A 335 4.21 33.91 -4.23
N CYS A 336 4.20 34.33 -2.96
CA CYS A 336 5.25 33.99 -1.99
C CYS A 336 5.43 32.47 -1.81
N MET A 337 4.36 31.69 -2.01
CA MET A 337 4.37 30.22 -1.88
C MET A 337 5.25 29.54 -2.94
N LYS A 338 5.48 30.15 -4.11
CA LYS A 338 6.34 29.59 -5.16
C LYS A 338 7.75 29.28 -4.65
N LYS A 339 8.28 30.08 -3.73
CA LYS A 339 9.62 29.88 -3.15
C LYS A 339 9.69 28.65 -2.23
N ALA A 340 8.56 28.22 -1.67
CA ALA A 340 8.47 27.00 -0.87
C ALA A 340 8.24 25.76 -1.75
N VAL A 341 7.43 25.88 -2.81
CA VAL A 341 7.04 24.75 -3.68
C VAL A 341 8.15 24.35 -4.66
N ILE A 342 8.90 25.30 -5.23
CA ILE A 342 9.93 25.02 -6.25
C ILE A 342 11.07 24.11 -5.72
N PRO A 343 11.56 24.28 -4.48
CA PRO A 343 12.55 23.38 -3.89
C PRO A 343 12.02 22.00 -3.46
N GLU A 344 10.75 21.67 -3.67
CA GLU A 344 10.24 20.32 -3.38
C GLU A 344 10.34 19.44 -4.63
N ALA A 345 10.98 18.28 -4.48
CA ALA A 345 10.97 17.27 -5.52
C ALA A 345 9.60 16.57 -5.52
N VAL A 346 8.95 16.48 -6.69
CA VAL A 346 7.58 15.97 -6.77
C VAL A 346 7.54 14.60 -7.42
N VAL A 347 6.81 13.66 -6.81
CA VAL A 347 6.65 12.30 -7.33
C VAL A 347 5.34 12.17 -8.10
N GLU A 348 5.42 12.12 -9.42
CA GLU A 348 4.26 12.09 -10.30
C GLU A 348 4.52 11.26 -11.56
N VAL A 349 3.44 10.81 -12.19
CA VAL A 349 3.54 10.21 -13.53
C VAL A 349 3.84 11.33 -14.52
N LEU A 350 4.95 11.19 -15.23
CA LEU A 350 5.35 12.09 -16.28
C LEU A 350 4.76 11.65 -17.62
N ASP A 351 4.19 12.59 -18.38
CA ASP A 351 3.76 12.33 -19.75
C ASP A 351 4.99 12.17 -20.65
N SER A 352 5.14 11.00 -21.29
CA SER A 352 6.27 10.69 -22.16
C SER A 352 6.39 11.63 -23.36
N ASN A 353 5.31 12.30 -23.77
CA ASN A 353 5.33 13.30 -24.84
C ASN A 353 6.02 14.62 -24.44
N THR A 354 6.23 14.84 -23.14
CA THR A 354 6.90 16.04 -22.61
C THR A 354 8.42 15.89 -22.48
N LEU A 355 8.95 14.71 -22.81
CA LEU A 355 10.39 14.45 -22.80
C LEU A 355 11.08 15.14 -23.97
N ILE A 356 12.11 15.92 -23.64
CA ILE A 356 12.85 16.74 -24.63
C ILE A 356 14.33 16.37 -24.71
N SER A 357 14.73 15.24 -24.10
CA SER A 357 16.07 14.70 -24.23
C SER A 357 16.09 13.18 -24.23
N THR A 358 17.22 12.61 -24.65
CA THR A 358 17.55 11.23 -24.29
C THR A 358 17.88 11.13 -22.80
N ALA A 359 17.75 9.93 -22.23
CA ALA A 359 18.15 9.67 -20.86
C ALA A 359 19.68 9.68 -20.68
N SER A 360 20.13 10.08 -19.49
CA SER A 360 21.52 9.99 -19.04
C SER A 360 21.57 9.22 -17.73
N VAL A 361 22.23 8.07 -17.71
CA VAL A 361 22.48 7.32 -16.48
C VAL A 361 23.50 8.09 -15.64
N ILE A 362 23.17 8.34 -14.38
CA ILE A 362 24.00 9.11 -13.44
C ILE A 362 24.63 8.26 -12.34
N LYS A 363 24.07 7.07 -12.09
CA LYS A 363 24.54 6.16 -11.04
C LYS A 363 24.21 4.73 -11.41
N HIS A 364 25.19 3.84 -11.21
CA HIS A 364 25.01 2.40 -11.16
C HIS A 364 25.23 1.94 -9.72
N ILE A 365 24.38 1.03 -9.23
CA ILE A 365 24.46 0.45 -7.90
C ILE A 365 24.43 -1.07 -8.05
N ASP A 366 25.57 -1.72 -7.83
CA ASP A 366 25.63 -3.18 -7.70
C ASP A 366 25.37 -3.55 -6.23
N CYS A 367 24.21 -4.14 -5.96
CA CYS A 367 23.76 -4.48 -4.61
C CYS A 367 24.64 -5.54 -3.93
N ASN A 368 25.46 -6.28 -4.69
CA ASN A 368 26.38 -7.26 -4.13
C ASN A 368 27.66 -6.61 -3.58
N THR A 369 28.05 -5.44 -4.11
CA THR A 369 29.30 -4.76 -3.71
C THR A 369 29.09 -3.40 -3.05
N ALA A 370 27.91 -2.80 -3.20
CA ALA A 370 27.60 -1.47 -2.67
C ALA A 370 27.77 -1.40 -1.14
N SER A 371 28.25 -0.24 -0.68
CA SER A 371 28.41 0.14 0.72
C SER A 371 27.64 1.43 0.99
N THR A 372 27.34 1.72 2.27
CA THR A 372 26.54 2.90 2.62
C THR A 372 27.11 4.24 2.14
N PRO A 373 28.45 4.47 2.09
CA PRO A 373 29.00 5.69 1.49
C PRO A 373 28.74 5.83 -0.01
N ASP A 374 28.47 4.73 -0.73
CA ASP A 374 28.18 4.78 -2.17
C ASP A 374 26.81 5.40 -2.48
N LEU A 375 25.93 5.52 -1.48
CA LEU A 375 24.56 6.00 -1.62
C LEU A 375 24.47 7.54 -1.58
N GLU A 376 25.51 8.21 -1.09
CA GLU A 376 25.68 9.66 -1.22
C GLU A 376 26.73 9.94 -2.29
N PHE A 377 26.34 10.59 -3.39
CA PHE A 377 27.21 10.70 -4.54
C PHE A 377 27.05 12.02 -5.28
N SER A 378 28.04 12.32 -6.12
CA SER A 378 27.95 13.39 -7.10
C SER A 378 28.40 12.86 -8.46
N SER A 379 27.68 13.27 -9.51
CA SER A 379 27.88 12.77 -10.87
C SER A 379 27.64 13.89 -11.87
N ASP A 380 28.49 13.97 -12.89
CA ASP A 380 28.24 14.82 -14.05
C ASP A 380 27.28 14.10 -15.00
N PHE A 381 26.39 14.84 -15.64
CA PHE A 381 25.44 14.30 -16.61
C PHE A 381 25.41 15.12 -17.88
N THR A 382 24.98 14.50 -18.98
CA THR A 382 24.78 15.18 -20.27
C THR A 382 23.48 14.68 -20.89
N LEU A 383 22.50 15.57 -21.01
CA LEU A 383 21.21 15.29 -21.64
C LEU A 383 21.27 15.77 -23.10
N SER A 384 21.11 14.84 -24.04
CA SER A 384 21.08 15.18 -25.47
C SER A 384 19.69 15.64 -25.84
N ILE A 385 19.53 16.93 -26.13
CA ILE A 385 18.23 17.55 -26.39
C ILE A 385 17.70 17.12 -27.76
N THR A 386 16.44 16.67 -27.79
CA THR A 386 15.77 16.16 -28.99
C THR A 386 14.80 17.17 -29.60
N MET A 387 14.38 18.18 -28.84
CA MET A 387 13.38 19.17 -29.25
C MET A 387 13.77 20.58 -28.81
N SER A 388 13.69 21.56 -29.71
CA SER A 388 13.93 22.98 -29.37
C SER A 388 12.72 23.55 -28.62
N THR A 389 12.87 23.85 -27.34
CA THR A 389 11.80 24.36 -26.47
C THR A 389 12.38 24.91 -25.15
N GLN A 390 11.52 25.16 -24.16
CA GLN A 390 11.89 25.49 -22.79
C GLN A 390 11.97 24.20 -21.95
N CYS A 391 13.15 23.90 -21.42
CA CYS A 391 13.33 22.88 -20.38
C CYS A 391 12.76 23.44 -19.06
N THR A 392 11.65 22.88 -18.60
CA THR A 392 10.94 23.33 -17.40
C THR A 392 11.33 22.54 -16.16
N ALA A 393 11.77 21.29 -16.31
CA ALA A 393 12.19 20.43 -15.23
C ALA A 393 13.24 19.42 -15.71
N ILE A 394 13.97 18.85 -14.74
CA ILE A 394 14.69 17.59 -14.93
C ILE A 394 13.94 16.53 -14.15
N ALA A 395 13.73 15.35 -14.73
CA ALA A 395 13.10 14.24 -14.05
C ALA A 395 14.07 13.07 -13.89
N GLY A 396 13.91 12.37 -12.77
CA GLY A 396 14.66 11.19 -12.39
C GLY A 396 13.78 9.95 -12.37
N TYR A 397 14.32 8.84 -12.87
CA TYR A 397 13.72 7.52 -12.75
C TYR A 397 14.84 6.49 -12.58
N PHE A 398 14.47 5.24 -12.31
CA PHE A 398 15.42 4.16 -12.13
C PHE A 398 15.01 2.88 -12.87
N ASP A 399 16.02 2.06 -13.15
CA ASP A 399 15.88 0.74 -13.76
C ASP A 399 16.47 -0.31 -12.81
N VAL A 400 15.83 -1.48 -12.75
CA VAL A 400 16.17 -2.59 -11.87
C VAL A 400 16.43 -3.82 -12.70
N PHE A 401 17.52 -4.52 -12.39
CA PHE A 401 17.99 -5.68 -13.14
C PHE A 401 18.19 -6.89 -12.21
N PHE A 402 17.92 -8.07 -12.77
CA PHE A 402 18.12 -9.39 -12.19
C PHE A 402 18.97 -10.21 -13.18
N GLU A 403 20.30 -10.15 -13.04
CA GLU A 403 21.22 -10.72 -14.03
C GLU A 403 22.21 -11.75 -13.47
N LYS A 404 22.71 -11.53 -12.25
CA LYS A 404 23.72 -12.38 -11.62
C LYS A 404 23.22 -13.83 -11.55
N ASN A 405 24.04 -14.77 -12.01
CA ASN A 405 23.73 -16.21 -12.02
C ASN A 405 22.40 -16.62 -12.70
N CYS A 406 21.78 -15.72 -13.46
CA CYS A 406 20.51 -15.96 -14.14
C CYS A 406 20.73 -16.64 -15.49
N GLN A 407 19.89 -17.63 -15.80
CA GLN A 407 19.73 -18.17 -17.14
C GLN A 407 18.81 -17.26 -17.96
N ASN A 408 17.76 -16.75 -17.31
CA ASN A 408 16.81 -15.80 -17.89
C ASN A 408 16.93 -14.48 -17.13
N LYS A 409 17.49 -13.46 -17.78
CA LYS A 409 17.62 -12.12 -17.19
C LYS A 409 16.26 -11.43 -17.19
N VAL A 410 15.95 -10.76 -16.08
CA VAL A 410 14.73 -9.95 -15.94
C VAL A 410 15.13 -8.53 -15.60
N MET A 411 14.39 -7.56 -16.11
CA MET A 411 14.55 -6.15 -15.77
C MET A 411 13.20 -5.45 -15.81
N PHE A 412 13.05 -4.38 -15.04
CA PHE A 412 11.98 -3.42 -15.23
C PHE A 412 12.49 -1.99 -15.11
N SER A 413 11.74 -1.07 -15.72
CA SER A 413 12.05 0.36 -15.73
C SER A 413 10.88 1.14 -15.11
N THR A 414 11.21 2.17 -14.35
CA THR A 414 10.26 3.20 -13.91
C THR A 414 10.26 4.41 -14.85
N GLY A 415 10.88 4.29 -16.03
CA GLY A 415 10.96 5.37 -17.00
C GLY A 415 9.59 5.83 -17.52
N PRO A 416 9.43 7.12 -17.87
CA PRO A 416 8.15 7.65 -18.38
C PRO A 416 7.64 6.97 -19.66
N GLN A 417 8.53 6.33 -20.42
CA GLN A 417 8.20 5.62 -21.66
C GLN A 417 7.74 4.17 -21.42
N CYS A 418 7.79 3.69 -20.17
CA CYS A 418 7.43 2.34 -19.79
C CYS A 418 6.05 2.29 -19.10
N THR A 419 5.56 1.07 -18.87
CA THR A 419 4.33 0.86 -18.09
C THR A 419 4.47 1.50 -16.71
N LYS A 420 3.47 2.28 -16.30
CA LYS A 420 3.44 2.96 -15.01
C LYS A 420 3.64 1.98 -13.85
N THR A 421 4.54 2.35 -12.95
CA THR A 421 4.73 1.74 -11.63
C THR A 421 4.22 2.68 -10.52
N HIS A 422 4.12 2.19 -9.29
CA HIS A 422 3.74 3.02 -8.15
C HIS A 422 4.80 4.07 -7.78
N TRP A 423 6.07 3.82 -8.10
CA TRP A 423 7.17 4.78 -7.92
C TRP A 423 7.06 6.03 -8.80
N LYS A 424 6.37 5.91 -9.95
CA LYS A 424 6.25 7.00 -10.93
C LYS A 424 7.65 7.56 -11.27
N GLN A 425 7.80 8.88 -11.34
CA GLN A 425 9.08 9.57 -11.53
C GLN A 425 9.22 10.74 -10.57
N THR A 426 10.47 11.11 -10.25
CA THR A 426 10.78 12.24 -9.39
C THR A 426 11.11 13.46 -10.24
N ILE A 427 10.36 14.54 -10.08
CA ILE A 427 10.43 15.74 -10.92
C ILE A 427 11.09 16.88 -10.13
N PHE A 428 12.16 17.43 -10.69
CA PHE A 428 12.89 18.58 -10.19
C PHE A 428 12.56 19.82 -11.02
N LEU A 429 11.58 20.60 -10.56
CA LEU A 429 11.11 21.79 -11.27
C LEU A 429 12.15 22.91 -11.21
N LEU A 430 12.63 23.36 -12.37
CA LEU A 430 13.62 24.44 -12.43
C LEU A 430 12.98 25.77 -12.02
N GLU A 431 13.67 26.60 -11.25
CA GLU A 431 13.14 27.92 -10.88
C GLU A 431 12.82 28.77 -12.12
N LYS A 432 13.70 28.73 -13.13
CA LYS A 432 13.51 29.39 -14.43
C LYS A 432 13.66 28.35 -15.55
N PRO A 433 12.74 28.31 -16.54
CA PRO A 433 12.91 27.44 -17.68
C PRO A 433 14.19 27.79 -18.45
N ILE A 434 14.86 26.77 -18.94
CA ILE A 434 16.10 26.91 -19.70
C ILE A 434 15.77 26.75 -21.19
N PRO A 435 15.99 27.76 -22.05
CA PRO A 435 15.87 27.57 -23.49
C PRO A 435 16.93 26.57 -23.95
N VAL A 436 16.48 25.60 -24.74
CA VAL A 436 17.32 24.56 -25.33
C VAL A 436 17.00 24.36 -26.80
N GLU A 437 17.99 23.94 -27.58
CA GLU A 437 17.85 23.62 -29.00
C GLU A 437 18.04 22.13 -29.28
N ALA A 438 17.29 21.58 -30.24
CA ALA A 438 17.49 20.20 -30.69
C ALA A 438 18.94 19.99 -31.16
N GLY A 439 19.59 18.94 -30.65
CA GLY A 439 21.01 18.66 -30.87
C GLY A 439 21.95 19.29 -29.83
N GLU A 440 21.47 20.18 -28.96
CA GLU A 440 22.23 20.71 -27.82
C GLU A 440 22.53 19.59 -26.80
N ALA A 441 23.72 19.65 -26.21
CA ALA A 441 24.08 18.82 -25.07
C ALA A 441 23.95 19.63 -23.77
N LEU A 442 22.83 19.44 -23.06
CA LEU A 442 22.61 20.10 -21.77
C LEU A 442 23.43 19.39 -20.68
N ARG A 443 24.55 20.02 -20.30
CA ARG A 443 25.47 19.49 -19.30
C ARG A 443 25.15 20.02 -17.91
N GLY A 444 25.34 19.18 -16.92
CA GLY A 444 25.17 19.55 -15.53
C GLY A 444 25.82 18.58 -14.57
N LYS A 445 25.63 18.85 -13.29
CA LYS A 445 26.10 18.03 -12.18
C LYS A 445 24.97 17.81 -11.20
N ILE A 446 24.80 16.58 -10.74
CA ILE A 446 23.88 16.21 -9.66
C ILE A 446 24.67 15.82 -8.43
N THR A 447 24.15 16.19 -7.26
CA THR A 447 24.65 15.72 -5.96
C THR A 447 23.47 15.20 -5.16
N VAL A 448 23.51 13.94 -4.74
CA VAL A 448 22.49 13.29 -3.92
C VAL A 448 23.09 13.03 -2.55
N ARG A 449 22.43 13.52 -1.50
CA ARG A 449 22.85 13.39 -0.11
C ARG A 449 21.67 13.05 0.77
N LYS A 450 21.91 12.30 1.84
CA LYS A 450 20.89 12.07 2.86
C LYS A 450 20.71 13.31 3.70
N ASN A 451 19.49 13.56 4.15
CA ASN A 451 19.28 14.58 5.16
C ASN A 451 19.83 14.05 6.49
N ARG A 452 20.69 14.83 7.15
CA ARG A 452 21.32 14.43 8.42
C ARG A 452 20.33 14.39 9.59
N LYS A 453 19.25 15.15 9.51
CA LYS A 453 18.20 15.19 10.54
C LYS A 453 17.18 14.08 10.34
N ASP A 454 16.85 13.80 9.09
CA ASP A 454 15.99 12.69 8.69
C ASP A 454 16.69 11.89 7.58
N PRO A 455 17.37 10.80 7.95
CA PRO A 455 18.14 9.98 7.01
C PRO A 455 17.29 9.25 5.97
N ARG A 456 15.95 9.22 6.11
CA ARG A 456 15.04 8.70 5.07
C ARG A 456 14.77 9.70 3.96
N SER A 457 14.90 10.98 4.26
CA SER A 457 14.80 12.08 3.29
C SER A 457 16.10 12.28 2.49
N LEU A 458 15.96 12.83 1.28
CA LEU A 458 17.07 13.16 0.40
C LEU A 458 17.14 14.66 0.09
N PHE A 459 18.37 15.18 0.03
CA PHE A 459 18.69 16.45 -0.63
C PHE A 459 19.34 16.19 -1.98
N ILE A 460 18.74 16.74 -3.03
CA ILE A 460 19.23 16.63 -4.40
C ILE A 460 19.64 18.01 -4.87
N THR A 461 20.91 18.24 -5.18
CA THR A 461 21.38 19.49 -5.76
C THR A 461 21.68 19.29 -7.25
N LEU A 462 21.01 20.06 -8.10
CA LEU A 462 21.27 20.13 -9.54
C LEU A 462 21.99 21.43 -9.87
N SER A 463 23.07 21.32 -10.64
CA SER A 463 23.79 22.45 -11.24
C SER A 463 23.74 22.32 -12.75
N VAL A 464 23.09 23.26 -13.43
CA VAL A 464 22.88 23.26 -14.89
C VAL A 464 23.04 24.68 -15.42
N LYS A 465 23.89 24.86 -16.43
CA LYS A 465 24.33 26.19 -16.89
C LYS A 465 24.82 27.03 -15.68
N ASP A 466 24.34 28.25 -15.52
CA ASP A 466 24.71 29.15 -14.41
C ASP A 466 23.77 29.05 -13.19
N THR A 467 22.92 28.02 -13.13
CA THR A 467 21.93 27.84 -12.05
C THR A 467 22.27 26.63 -11.19
N GLN A 468 22.16 26.80 -9.88
CA GLN A 468 22.24 25.73 -8.90
C GLN A 468 20.99 25.75 -8.04
N GLN A 469 20.30 24.62 -7.94
CA GLN A 469 19.08 24.46 -7.16
C GLN A 469 19.15 23.19 -6.34
N THR A 470 18.74 23.27 -5.07
CA THR A 470 18.63 22.12 -4.17
C THR A 470 17.16 21.81 -3.93
N TYR A 471 16.84 20.53 -4.00
CA TYR A 471 15.51 19.98 -3.81
C TYR A 471 15.50 19.10 -2.56
N SER A 472 14.40 19.15 -1.82
CA SER A 472 14.08 18.22 -0.75
C SER A 472 13.12 17.16 -1.28
N LEU A 473 13.42 15.89 -1.01
CA LEU A 473 12.50 14.77 -1.20
C LEU A 473 12.24 14.18 0.19
N GLN A 474 11.03 14.38 0.71
CA GLN A 474 10.59 14.05 2.06
C GLN A 474 9.33 13.20 2.05
#